data_AF-A0A1H2GWH5-F1
#
_entry.id   AF-A0A1H2GWH5-F1
#
_cell.length_a   1.000
_cell.length_b   1.000
_cell.length_c   1.000
_cell.angle_alpha   90.00
_cell.angle_beta   90.00
_cell.angle_gamma   90.00
#
_symmetry.space_group_name_H-M   'P 1'
#
loop_
_entity.id
_entity.type
_entity.pdbx_description
1 polymer ?
#
loop_
_entity_poly.entity_id
_entity_poly.type
_entity_poly.pdbx_seq_one_letter_code
_entity_poly.pdbx_strand_id
1 'polypeptide(L)'
;MNLKGSGNKSSADRITVTCPHCEGTQQEPAEAISTVCRHCNGYFSLETKGNAGRRVRKQKPSRLIRCPQCESEQKVYEDALSAVCSSCGCHLNIGSYTLEGVVRQRVHTSGDVVFEANVRYSGPEIRGRNVTVSGEIKSARIRALESILLSKKGSVRGALMAPLIRVLRGAETAVDRVRTTLLEADGRINARQIYAREKIHVLSEGIVEAPVLLTHEIIVEPGGSLSGMIDTDTLPPSDGDEETA
;
A
#
# COMPACT_ATOMS: atom_id res chain seq x y z
N MET A 1 -62.56 -1.71 43.83
CA MET A 1 -61.30 -1.52 43.09
C MET A 1 -61.29 -0.08 42.59
N ASN A 2 -60.36 0.73 43.09
CA ASN A 2 -60.18 2.14 42.74
C ASN A 2 -59.35 2.26 41.46
N LEU A 3 -59.82 2.99 40.45
CA LEU A 3 -58.95 3.64 39.46
C LEU A 3 -59.45 5.08 39.27
N LYS A 4 -58.57 6.00 39.66
CA LYS A 4 -58.72 7.44 39.72
C LYS A 4 -58.76 8.04 38.31
N GLY A 5 -59.48 9.15 38.18
CA GLY A 5 -59.47 10.00 37.01
C GLY A 5 -58.07 10.55 36.68
N SER A 6 -57.79 10.66 35.39
CA SER A 6 -56.75 11.51 34.81
C SER A 6 -57.51 12.69 34.18
N GLY A 7 -57.35 13.95 34.58
CA GLY A 7 -56.11 14.66 34.86
C GLY A 7 -55.79 15.53 33.66
N ASN A 8 -56.28 16.79 33.69
CA ASN A 8 -56.05 17.85 32.70
C ASN A 8 -54.59 17.91 32.22
N LYS A 9 -54.36 17.95 30.90
CA LYS A 9 -53.07 18.36 30.32
C LYS A 9 -53.12 19.83 29.90
N SER A 10 -52.27 20.59 30.58
CA SER A 10 -51.98 22.01 30.47
C SER A 10 -51.70 22.50 29.05
N SER A 11 -52.13 23.73 28.78
CA SER A 11 -51.76 24.57 27.64
C SER A 11 -50.28 24.45 27.26
N ALA A 12 -50.02 23.95 26.04
CA ALA A 12 -48.68 23.78 25.49
C ALA A 12 -48.00 25.14 25.26
N ASP A 13 -46.77 25.25 25.74
CA ASP A 13 -45.90 26.43 25.55
C ASP A 13 -45.65 26.65 24.05
N ARG A 14 -45.88 27.88 23.56
CA ARG A 14 -45.76 28.23 22.13
C ARG A 14 -44.67 29.28 21.94
N ILE A 15 -43.82 29.06 20.96
CA ILE A 15 -42.77 29.99 20.55
C ILE A 15 -43.18 30.74 19.28
N THR A 16 -42.83 32.02 19.21
CA THR A 16 -42.95 32.80 17.98
C THR A 16 -41.68 32.63 17.16
N VAL A 17 -41.85 32.21 15.90
CA VAL A 17 -40.74 31.91 14.99
C VAL A 17 -40.90 32.74 13.71
N THR A 18 -39.79 33.30 13.22
CA THR A 18 -39.76 34.11 12.00
C THR A 18 -39.24 33.26 10.85
N CYS A 19 -39.98 33.23 9.74
CA CYS A 19 -39.57 32.45 8.57
C CYS A 19 -38.35 33.09 7.88
N PRO A 20 -37.28 32.33 7.60
CA PRO A 20 -36.09 32.86 6.92
C PRO A 20 -36.32 33.14 5.43
N HIS A 21 -37.42 32.66 4.84
CA HIS A 21 -37.70 32.78 3.41
C HIS A 21 -38.53 34.01 3.05
N CYS A 22 -39.40 34.47 3.96
CA CYS A 22 -40.34 35.56 3.68
C CYS A 22 -40.61 36.48 4.87
N GLU A 23 -39.87 36.31 5.96
CA GLU A 23 -39.97 37.13 7.19
C GLU A 23 -41.31 37.07 7.91
N GLY A 24 -42.27 36.26 7.43
CA GLY A 24 -43.53 36.01 8.11
C GLY A 24 -43.34 35.33 9.47
N THR A 25 -44.01 35.87 10.49
CA THR A 25 -43.96 35.35 11.87
C THR A 25 -45.11 34.38 12.13
N GLN A 26 -44.85 33.27 12.82
CA GLN A 26 -45.88 32.30 13.18
C GLN A 26 -45.65 31.65 14.55
N GLN A 27 -46.70 31.02 15.09
CA GLN A 27 -46.71 30.41 16.42
C GLN A 27 -46.63 28.89 16.35
N GLU A 28 -45.51 28.35 16.79
CA GLU A 28 -45.22 26.91 16.78
C GLU A 28 -45.08 26.37 18.21
N PRO A 29 -45.35 25.08 18.47
CA PRO A 29 -45.05 24.46 19.76
C PRO A 29 -43.57 24.63 20.13
N ALA A 30 -43.26 24.87 21.39
CA ALA A 30 -41.87 25.04 21.86
C ALA A 30 -40.96 23.82 21.57
N GLU A 31 -41.55 22.63 21.41
CA GLU A 31 -40.85 21.38 21.09
C GLU A 31 -40.73 21.09 19.58
N ALA A 32 -41.30 21.93 18.72
CA ALA A 32 -41.27 21.71 17.28
C ALA A 32 -39.83 21.87 16.75
N ILE A 33 -39.32 20.84 16.04
CA ILE A 33 -37.96 20.81 15.46
C ILE A 33 -37.93 21.52 14.08
N SER A 34 -39.06 21.55 13.39
CA SER A 34 -39.20 22.19 12.09
C SER A 34 -40.65 22.55 11.84
N THR A 35 -40.88 23.46 10.91
CA THR A 35 -42.22 23.89 10.53
C THR A 35 -42.28 24.30 9.06
N VAL A 36 -43.49 24.43 8.53
CA VAL A 36 -43.77 24.98 7.21
C VAL A 36 -44.34 26.38 7.40
N CYS A 37 -43.81 27.36 6.66
CA CYS A 37 -44.29 28.73 6.72
C CYS A 37 -45.71 28.82 6.16
N ARG A 38 -46.66 29.37 6.94
CA ARG A 38 -48.04 29.61 6.47
C ARG A 38 -48.18 30.75 5.44
N HIS A 39 -47.12 31.51 5.17
CA HIS A 39 -47.17 32.63 4.22
C HIS A 39 -46.54 32.28 2.87
N CYS A 40 -45.37 31.64 2.85
CA CYS A 40 -44.68 31.27 1.61
C CYS A 40 -44.65 29.77 1.34
N ASN A 41 -45.21 28.94 2.23
CA ASN A 41 -45.17 27.48 2.17
C ASN A 41 -43.76 26.87 2.19
N GLY A 42 -42.73 27.68 2.51
CA GLY A 42 -41.35 27.24 2.64
C GLY A 42 -41.13 26.47 3.95
N TYR A 43 -40.47 25.32 3.87
CA TYR A 43 -40.04 24.54 5.03
C TYR A 43 -38.79 25.16 5.67
N PHE A 44 -38.75 25.21 7.02
CA PHE A 44 -37.56 25.64 7.76
C PHE A 44 -37.47 24.99 9.14
N SER A 45 -36.24 24.77 9.61
CA SER A 45 -35.94 24.18 10.91
C SER A 45 -36.05 25.22 12.02
N LEU A 46 -36.59 24.81 13.16
CA LEU A 46 -36.68 25.59 14.38
C LEU A 46 -35.57 25.09 15.30
N GLU A 47 -34.42 25.78 15.31
CA GLU A 47 -33.28 25.36 16.11
C GLU A 47 -33.50 25.70 17.60
N THR A 48 -34.34 24.93 18.28
CA THR A 48 -34.44 24.97 19.75
C THR A 48 -33.35 24.09 20.35
N LYS A 49 -32.37 24.76 20.98
CA LYS A 49 -31.27 24.18 21.77
C LYS A 49 -30.36 23.25 20.96
N GLY A 50 -29.31 23.90 20.45
CA GLY A 50 -28.01 23.38 20.04
C GLY A 50 -27.90 21.86 19.93
N ASN A 51 -27.64 21.41 18.69
CA ASN A 51 -26.96 20.16 18.40
C ASN A 51 -25.86 19.90 19.44
N ALA A 52 -26.20 19.19 20.52
CA ALA A 52 -25.28 18.72 21.53
C ALA A 52 -24.46 17.62 20.85
N GLY A 53 -23.40 18.08 20.17
CA GLY A 53 -22.43 17.25 19.51
C GLY A 53 -23.01 16.45 18.34
N ARG A 54 -23.11 17.09 17.17
CA ARG A 54 -22.63 16.37 15.97
C ARG A 54 -21.15 16.15 16.23
N ARG A 55 -20.82 15.05 16.93
CA ARG A 55 -19.44 14.60 17.14
C ARG A 55 -18.90 14.54 15.73
N VAL A 56 -18.08 15.51 15.34
CA VAL A 56 -17.22 15.38 14.18
C VAL A 56 -16.47 14.09 14.48
N ARG A 57 -16.86 13.01 13.80
CA ARG A 57 -16.15 11.74 13.92
C ARG A 57 -14.74 12.11 13.50
N LYS A 58 -13.81 12.18 14.47
CA LYS A 58 -12.39 12.40 14.18
C LYS A 58 -12.08 11.40 13.08
N GLN A 59 -11.74 11.91 11.90
CA GLN A 59 -11.43 11.03 10.78
C GLN A 59 -10.30 10.13 11.26
N LYS A 60 -10.52 8.82 11.18
CA LYS A 60 -9.46 7.87 11.49
C LYS A 60 -8.27 8.23 10.60
N PRO A 61 -7.05 8.23 11.16
CA PRO A 61 -5.88 8.49 10.35
C PRO A 61 -5.80 7.42 9.24
N SER A 62 -5.16 7.81 8.15
CA SER A 62 -5.22 7.10 6.88
C SER A 62 -3.84 7.13 6.23
N ARG A 63 -3.52 6.07 5.50
CA ARG A 63 -2.24 5.92 4.79
C ARG A 63 -2.47 5.55 3.34
N LEU A 64 -1.48 5.82 2.50
CA LEU A 64 -1.44 5.34 1.13
C LEU A 64 -0.82 3.94 1.09
N ILE A 65 -1.39 3.06 0.28
CA ILE A 65 -0.85 1.74 -0.03
C ILE A 65 -0.85 1.56 -1.55
N ARG A 66 0.04 0.71 -2.04
CA ARG A 66 0.08 0.30 -3.46
C ARG A 66 -0.43 -1.13 -3.59
N CYS A 67 -1.20 -1.38 -4.65
CA CYS A 67 -1.61 -2.72 -4.99
C CYS A 67 -0.40 -3.54 -5.47
N PRO A 68 -0.09 -4.72 -4.87
CA PRO A 68 1.00 -5.57 -5.34
C PRO A 68 0.69 -6.26 -6.68
N GLN A 69 -0.53 -6.10 -7.22
CA GLN A 69 -0.92 -6.64 -8.54
C GLN A 69 -0.75 -5.59 -9.65
N CYS A 70 -1.46 -4.47 -9.56
CA CYS A 70 -1.49 -3.44 -10.61
C CYS A 70 -0.76 -2.13 -10.24
N GLU A 71 -0.13 -2.08 -9.07
CA GLU A 71 0.66 -0.94 -8.58
C GLU A 71 -0.11 0.36 -8.32
N SER A 72 -1.44 0.39 -8.53
CA SER A 72 -2.28 1.55 -8.25
C SER A 72 -2.20 1.95 -6.76
N GLU A 73 -2.08 3.25 -6.50
CA GLU A 73 -2.13 3.80 -5.15
C GLU A 73 -3.57 3.98 -4.67
N GLN A 74 -3.82 3.70 -3.40
CA GLN A 74 -5.09 4.02 -2.76
C GLN A 74 -4.96 4.33 -1.29
N LYS A 75 -5.89 5.16 -0.79
CA LYS A 75 -5.94 5.59 0.60
C LYS A 75 -6.78 4.63 1.42
N VAL A 76 -6.21 4.09 2.49
CA VAL A 76 -6.87 3.18 3.43
C VAL A 76 -6.79 3.73 4.85
N TYR A 77 -7.65 3.23 5.73
CA TYR A 77 -7.49 3.51 7.16
C TYR A 77 -6.19 2.93 7.68
N GLU A 78 -5.57 3.59 8.63
CA GLU A 78 -4.28 3.18 9.17
C GLU A 78 -4.33 1.79 9.81
N ASP A 79 -5.44 1.46 10.46
CA ASP A 79 -5.74 0.16 11.09
C ASP A 79 -6.29 -0.90 10.13
N ALA A 80 -6.40 -0.61 8.83
CA ALA A 80 -6.90 -1.58 7.86
C ALA A 80 -5.89 -2.72 7.67
N LEU A 81 -6.37 -3.96 7.86
CA LEU A 81 -5.61 -5.19 7.60
C LEU A 81 -5.83 -5.72 6.17
N SER A 82 -6.97 -5.39 5.58
CA SER A 82 -7.33 -5.71 4.21
C SER A 82 -8.05 -4.56 3.52
N ALA A 83 -8.04 -4.58 2.20
CA ALA A 83 -8.82 -3.68 1.35
C ALA A 83 -9.12 -4.36 0.02
N VAL A 84 -10.01 -3.78 -0.77
CA VAL A 84 -10.15 -4.14 -2.19
C VAL A 84 -9.42 -3.08 -3.00
N CYS A 85 -8.68 -3.49 -4.03
CA CYS A 85 -8.05 -2.54 -4.94
C CYS A 85 -9.12 -1.82 -5.77
N SER A 86 -9.12 -0.48 -5.71
CA SER A 86 -10.03 0.38 -6.48
C SER A 86 -9.76 0.36 -7.99
N SER A 87 -8.58 -0.08 -8.42
CA SER A 87 -8.20 -0.15 -9.84
C SER A 87 -8.49 -1.53 -10.44
N CYS A 88 -8.00 -2.62 -9.86
CA CYS A 88 -8.13 -3.97 -10.43
C CYS A 88 -9.09 -4.90 -9.68
N GLY A 89 -9.70 -4.46 -8.58
CA GLY A 89 -10.68 -5.24 -7.82
C GLY A 89 -10.10 -6.38 -6.97
N CYS A 90 -8.79 -6.62 -6.98
CA CYS A 90 -8.21 -7.72 -6.19
C CYS A 90 -8.29 -7.45 -4.67
N HIS A 91 -8.41 -8.53 -3.89
CA HIS A 91 -8.36 -8.46 -2.43
C HIS A 91 -6.91 -8.27 -1.97
N LEU A 92 -6.68 -7.19 -1.23
CA LEU A 92 -5.38 -6.80 -0.71
C LEU A 92 -5.22 -7.27 0.73
N ASN A 93 -4.13 -7.96 1.00
CA ASN A 93 -3.58 -7.99 2.34
C ASN A 93 -2.68 -6.75 2.53
N ILE A 94 -2.82 -6.05 3.66
CA ILE A 94 -2.05 -4.84 3.98
C ILE A 94 -1.00 -5.11 5.07
N GLY A 95 -1.09 -6.26 5.75
CA GLY A 95 -0.18 -6.62 6.83
C GLY A 95 1.24 -6.94 6.34
N SER A 96 2.24 -6.61 7.14
CA SER A 96 3.59 -7.11 6.92
C SER A 96 3.73 -8.54 7.42
N TYR A 97 4.61 -9.31 6.78
CA TYR A 97 4.88 -10.70 7.11
C TYR A 97 6.34 -10.91 7.50
N THR A 98 6.56 -11.61 8.60
CA THR A 98 7.84 -12.24 8.92
C THR A 98 7.66 -13.74 8.77
N LEU A 99 8.49 -14.34 7.93
CA LEU A 99 8.40 -15.75 7.57
C LEU A 99 9.55 -16.50 8.22
N GLU A 100 9.25 -17.72 8.68
CA GLU A 100 10.20 -18.63 9.32
C GLU A 100 9.95 -20.07 8.83
N GLY A 101 11.00 -20.90 8.84
CA GLY A 101 10.90 -22.31 8.49
C GLY A 101 10.61 -22.58 7.00
N VAL A 102 9.78 -23.58 6.70
CA VAL A 102 9.51 -23.99 5.31
C VAL A 102 8.20 -23.36 4.82
N VAL A 103 8.31 -22.48 3.83
CA VAL A 103 7.14 -21.78 3.26
C VAL A 103 6.99 -22.15 1.78
N ARG A 104 5.82 -22.68 1.42
CA ARG A 104 5.53 -23.15 0.05
C ARG A 104 4.42 -22.37 -0.65
N GLN A 105 3.73 -21.50 0.09
CA GLN A 105 2.61 -20.73 -0.43
C GLN A 105 3.10 -19.44 -1.09
N ARG A 106 2.34 -18.93 -2.05
CA ARG A 106 2.55 -17.58 -2.59
C ARG A 106 2.39 -16.54 -1.48
N VAL A 107 3.21 -15.50 -1.50
CA VAL A 107 3.16 -14.42 -0.49
C VAL A 107 2.84 -13.12 -1.21
N HIS A 108 1.64 -12.58 -1.01
CA HIS A 108 1.21 -11.34 -1.65
C HIS A 108 0.70 -10.40 -0.58
N THR A 109 1.34 -9.25 -0.44
CA THR A 109 0.90 -8.21 0.48
C THR A 109 1.24 -6.81 -0.04
N SER A 110 0.51 -5.82 0.45
CA SER A 110 0.82 -4.39 0.29
C SER A 110 1.76 -3.89 1.40
N GLY A 111 2.09 -4.75 2.38
CA GLY A 111 3.06 -4.51 3.45
C GLY A 111 4.45 -5.04 3.11
N ASP A 112 5.32 -5.12 4.11
CA ASP A 112 6.69 -5.61 3.96
C ASP A 112 6.76 -7.13 4.17
N VAL A 113 7.74 -7.78 3.56
CA VAL A 113 7.97 -9.23 3.71
C VAL A 113 9.41 -9.46 4.14
N VAL A 114 9.59 -10.12 5.28
CA VAL A 114 10.90 -10.47 5.84
C VAL A 114 11.05 -11.99 5.86
N PHE A 115 12.08 -12.49 5.19
CA PHE A 115 12.49 -13.89 5.24
C PHE A 115 13.68 -14.03 6.19
N GLU A 116 13.44 -14.65 7.34
CA GLU A 116 14.48 -14.90 8.32
C GLU A 116 15.53 -15.92 7.83
N ALA A 117 16.67 -15.98 8.51
CA ALA A 117 17.80 -16.82 8.09
C ALA A 117 17.50 -18.33 8.09
N ASN A 118 16.51 -18.77 8.87
CA ASN A 118 16.06 -20.16 8.93
C ASN A 118 15.01 -20.51 7.86
N VAL A 119 14.66 -19.58 6.96
CA VAL A 119 13.64 -19.81 5.95
C VAL A 119 14.16 -20.62 4.77
N ARG A 120 13.34 -21.57 4.33
CA ARG A 120 13.40 -22.17 3.01
C ARG A 120 12.08 -21.91 2.27
N TYR A 121 12.12 -20.98 1.33
CA TYR A 121 10.99 -20.67 0.48
C TYR A 121 11.01 -21.47 -0.82
N SER A 122 9.88 -22.08 -1.16
CA SER A 122 9.67 -22.80 -2.41
C SER A 122 8.29 -22.54 -3.04
N GLY A 123 7.68 -21.40 -2.72
CA GLY A 123 6.48 -20.94 -3.41
C GLY A 123 6.82 -20.29 -4.76
N PRO A 124 5.81 -20.03 -5.61
CA PRO A 124 6.05 -19.56 -6.98
C PRO A 124 6.40 -18.06 -7.05
N GLU A 125 5.83 -17.25 -6.15
CA GLU A 125 5.86 -15.80 -6.28
C GLU A 125 5.76 -15.09 -4.93
N ILE A 126 6.54 -14.03 -4.81
CA ILE A 126 6.60 -13.13 -3.66
C ILE A 126 6.32 -11.72 -4.16
N ARG A 127 5.28 -11.08 -3.61
CA ARG A 127 4.94 -9.68 -3.84
C ARG A 127 4.77 -8.92 -2.54
N GLY A 128 5.45 -7.79 -2.42
CA GLY A 128 5.46 -6.95 -1.23
C GLY A 128 5.79 -5.50 -1.55
N ARG A 129 5.75 -4.64 -0.53
CA ARG A 129 6.26 -3.28 -0.61
C ARG A 129 7.79 -3.29 -0.57
N ASN A 130 8.34 -3.75 0.56
CA ASN A 130 9.76 -4.05 0.73
C ASN A 130 9.94 -5.54 0.99
N VAL A 131 10.97 -6.16 0.41
CA VAL A 131 11.29 -7.57 0.62
C VAL A 131 12.71 -7.72 1.14
N THR A 132 12.85 -8.23 2.36
CA THR A 132 14.15 -8.52 2.98
C THR A 132 14.39 -10.02 3.01
N VAL A 133 15.53 -10.48 2.51
CA VAL A 133 15.86 -11.91 2.40
C VAL A 133 17.16 -12.22 3.13
N SER A 134 17.06 -13.01 4.20
CA SER A 134 18.20 -13.54 4.96
C SER A 134 18.34 -15.06 4.83
N GLY A 135 17.36 -15.75 4.26
CA GLY A 135 17.29 -17.20 4.10
C GLY A 135 17.43 -17.71 2.65
N GLU A 136 16.95 -18.92 2.39
CA GLU A 136 17.05 -19.61 1.08
C GLU A 136 15.74 -19.52 0.29
N ILE A 137 15.79 -18.97 -0.93
CA ILE A 137 14.68 -18.91 -1.88
C ILE A 137 15.07 -19.72 -3.12
N LYS A 138 14.46 -20.89 -3.29
CA LYS A 138 14.92 -21.89 -4.28
C LYS A 138 14.54 -21.60 -5.74
N SER A 139 13.37 -21.03 -5.95
CA SER A 139 12.86 -20.67 -7.28
C SER A 139 11.60 -19.85 -7.10
N ALA A 140 11.73 -18.53 -7.11
CA ALA A 140 10.60 -17.62 -7.00
C ALA A 140 10.83 -16.35 -7.81
N ARG A 141 9.74 -15.77 -8.32
CA ARG A 141 9.77 -14.39 -8.81
C ARG A 141 9.49 -13.47 -7.63
N ILE A 142 10.42 -12.57 -7.34
CA ILE A 142 10.29 -11.58 -6.28
C ILE A 142 10.01 -10.23 -6.93
N ARG A 143 8.84 -9.66 -6.64
CA ARG A 143 8.45 -8.30 -7.04
C ARG A 143 8.24 -7.46 -5.80
N ALA A 144 9.06 -6.43 -5.61
CA ALA A 144 8.84 -5.42 -4.58
C ALA A 144 8.47 -4.08 -5.21
N LEU A 145 7.52 -3.37 -4.59
CA LEU A 145 7.07 -2.06 -5.07
C LEU A 145 8.09 -0.95 -4.78
N GLU A 146 8.95 -1.15 -3.79
CA GLU A 146 9.96 -0.17 -3.35
C GLU A 146 11.36 -0.78 -3.40
N SER A 147 11.64 -1.79 -2.58
CA SER A 147 13.00 -2.33 -2.50
C SER A 147 13.09 -3.83 -2.20
N ILE A 148 14.18 -4.44 -2.67
CA ILE A 148 14.63 -5.77 -2.27
C ILE A 148 15.98 -5.63 -1.58
N LEU A 149 16.10 -6.18 -0.37
CA LEU A 149 17.34 -6.22 0.41
C LEU A 149 17.75 -7.67 0.64
N LEU A 150 18.91 -8.05 0.10
CA LEU A 150 19.52 -9.36 0.34
C LEU A 150 20.58 -9.20 1.41
N SER A 151 20.35 -9.86 2.54
CA SER A 151 21.21 -9.79 3.72
C SER A 151 22.09 -11.03 3.86
N LYS A 152 22.98 -11.06 4.85
CA LYS A 152 23.97 -12.11 5.06
C LYS A 152 23.32 -13.50 5.11
N LYS A 153 23.81 -14.43 4.26
CA LYS A 153 23.26 -15.79 4.00
C LYS A 153 21.98 -15.85 3.16
N GLY A 154 21.43 -14.72 2.74
CA GLY A 154 20.36 -14.69 1.75
C GLY A 154 20.84 -15.30 0.44
N SER A 155 20.14 -16.32 -0.03
CA SER A 155 20.36 -16.95 -1.34
C SER A 155 19.07 -16.99 -2.11
N VAL A 156 19.06 -16.38 -3.30
CA VAL A 156 17.88 -16.31 -4.16
C VAL A 156 18.17 -16.86 -5.53
N ARG A 157 17.23 -17.68 -6.01
CA ARG A 157 17.10 -18.14 -7.38
C ARG A 157 15.74 -17.75 -7.95
N GLY A 158 15.70 -17.46 -9.24
CA GLY A 158 14.50 -17.00 -9.95
C GLY A 158 14.71 -15.60 -10.52
N ALA A 159 13.79 -14.66 -10.28
CA ALA A 159 13.87 -13.31 -10.83
C ALA A 159 13.65 -12.25 -9.75
N LEU A 160 14.34 -11.12 -9.86
CA LEU A 160 14.23 -9.99 -8.94
C LEU A 160 13.71 -8.76 -9.69
N MET A 161 12.65 -8.14 -9.17
CA MET A 161 12.12 -6.90 -9.71
C MET A 161 11.76 -5.93 -8.59
N ALA A 162 12.44 -4.79 -8.55
CA ALA A 162 12.12 -3.70 -7.62
C ALA A 162 12.80 -2.41 -8.06
N PRO A 163 12.26 -1.22 -7.76
CA PRO A 163 12.94 0.05 -8.03
C PRO A 163 14.36 0.11 -7.44
N LEU A 164 14.57 -0.42 -6.24
CA LEU A 164 15.86 -0.52 -5.60
C LEU A 164 16.20 -1.96 -5.23
N ILE A 165 17.36 -2.45 -5.66
CA ILE A 165 17.88 -3.76 -5.24
C ILE A 165 19.22 -3.55 -4.55
N ARG A 166 19.32 -4.04 -3.31
CA ARG A 166 20.53 -4.00 -2.48
C ARG A 166 21.00 -5.39 -2.14
N VAL A 167 22.24 -5.71 -2.51
CA VAL A 167 22.88 -6.98 -2.16
C VAL A 167 24.01 -6.69 -1.20
N LEU A 168 23.81 -6.99 0.08
CA LEU A 168 24.80 -6.70 1.12
C LEU A 168 25.95 -7.70 1.11
N ARG A 169 27.04 -7.33 1.77
CA ARG A 169 28.20 -8.19 1.99
C ARG A 169 27.83 -9.56 2.55
N GLY A 170 28.31 -10.61 1.89
CA GLY A 170 28.05 -12.00 2.27
C GLY A 170 26.66 -12.53 1.90
N ALA A 171 25.89 -11.77 1.11
CA ALA A 171 24.74 -12.29 0.37
C ALA A 171 25.19 -12.75 -1.03
N GLU A 172 24.51 -13.77 -1.56
CA GLU A 172 24.77 -14.28 -2.90
C GLU A 172 23.45 -14.51 -3.65
N THR A 173 23.39 -14.12 -4.91
CA THR A 173 22.22 -14.36 -5.76
C THR A 173 22.61 -15.03 -7.06
N ALA A 174 21.80 -16.01 -7.48
CA ALA A 174 21.95 -16.73 -8.73
C ALA A 174 20.59 -16.73 -9.45
N VAL A 175 20.32 -15.68 -10.21
CA VAL A 175 18.99 -15.34 -10.74
C VAL A 175 18.99 -15.29 -12.27
N ASP A 176 17.84 -15.54 -12.89
CA ASP A 176 17.72 -15.44 -14.34
C ASP A 176 17.73 -13.97 -14.78
N ARG A 177 16.94 -13.12 -14.12
CA ARG A 177 16.77 -11.71 -14.49
C ARG A 177 16.72 -10.82 -13.27
N VAL A 178 17.38 -9.67 -13.37
CA VAL A 178 17.30 -8.55 -12.42
C VAL A 178 16.73 -7.35 -13.15
N ARG A 179 15.61 -6.81 -12.67
CA ARG A 179 14.99 -5.59 -13.18
C ARG A 179 14.90 -4.56 -12.07
N THR A 180 15.59 -3.44 -12.24
CA THR A 180 15.60 -2.39 -11.23
C THR A 180 15.76 -1.00 -11.82
N THR A 181 15.59 0.03 -10.99
CA THR A 181 16.02 1.38 -11.32
C THR A 181 17.46 1.58 -10.84
N LEU A 182 17.74 1.18 -9.59
CA LEU A 182 19.03 1.31 -8.95
C LEU A 182 19.47 -0.04 -8.37
N LEU A 183 20.63 -0.53 -8.82
CA LEU A 183 21.28 -1.70 -8.25
C LEU A 183 22.48 -1.28 -7.39
N GLU A 184 22.51 -1.68 -6.13
CA GLU A 184 23.67 -1.52 -5.25
C GLU A 184 24.17 -2.90 -4.80
N ALA A 185 25.43 -3.22 -5.12
CA ALA A 185 26.02 -4.54 -4.91
C ALA A 185 27.29 -4.47 -4.07
N ASP A 186 27.22 -4.94 -2.82
CA ASP A 186 28.35 -5.21 -1.92
C ASP A 186 28.59 -6.72 -1.71
N GLY A 187 27.65 -7.54 -2.19
CA GLY A 187 27.74 -9.01 -2.23
C GLY A 187 27.94 -9.54 -3.64
N ARG A 188 27.64 -10.83 -3.83
CA ARG A 188 27.78 -11.51 -5.13
C ARG A 188 26.45 -11.59 -5.86
N ILE A 189 26.44 -11.14 -7.10
CA ILE A 189 25.29 -11.20 -8.01
C ILE A 189 25.71 -11.96 -9.26
N ASN A 190 25.12 -13.13 -9.46
CA ASN A 190 25.19 -13.86 -10.72
C ASN A 190 23.81 -13.83 -11.37
N ALA A 191 23.70 -13.16 -12.51
CA ALA A 191 22.45 -13.05 -13.24
C ALA A 191 22.66 -13.37 -14.72
N ARG A 192 21.67 -13.93 -15.43
CA ARG A 192 21.79 -14.05 -16.89
C ARG A 192 21.66 -12.69 -17.57
N GLN A 193 20.79 -11.83 -17.03
CA GLN A 193 20.52 -10.49 -17.54
C GLN A 193 20.27 -9.53 -16.38
N ILE A 194 20.91 -8.37 -16.40
CA ILE A 194 20.64 -7.26 -15.48
C ILE A 194 20.18 -6.06 -16.29
N TYR A 195 19.04 -5.53 -15.89
CA TYR A 195 18.47 -4.30 -16.37
C TYR A 195 18.37 -3.34 -15.17
N ALA A 196 19.16 -2.28 -15.19
CA ALA A 196 19.03 -1.18 -14.26
C ALA A 196 18.67 0.07 -15.05
N ARG A 197 17.52 0.70 -14.77
CA ARG A 197 17.09 1.87 -15.53
C ARG A 197 18.05 3.04 -15.37
N GLU A 198 18.56 3.29 -14.18
CA GLU A 198 19.42 4.45 -13.93
C GLU A 198 20.86 4.03 -13.73
N LYS A 199 21.13 3.23 -12.69
CA LYS A 199 22.52 3.02 -12.24
C LYS A 199 22.76 1.62 -11.68
N ILE A 200 23.94 1.08 -11.99
CA ILE A 200 24.56 -0.05 -11.30
C ILE A 200 25.73 0.46 -10.48
N HIS A 201 25.68 0.30 -9.16
CA HIS A 201 26.75 0.67 -8.23
C HIS A 201 27.31 -0.59 -7.58
N VAL A 202 28.51 -0.96 -8.00
CA VAL A 202 29.28 -2.05 -7.40
C VAL A 202 30.20 -1.46 -6.33
N LEU A 203 29.98 -1.84 -5.09
CA LEU A 203 30.74 -1.42 -3.91
C LEU A 203 32.03 -2.24 -3.81
N SER A 204 32.90 -1.90 -2.86
CA SER A 204 34.27 -2.45 -2.76
C SER A 204 34.40 -3.97 -2.64
N GLU A 205 33.39 -4.68 -2.12
CA GLU A 205 33.39 -6.16 -2.03
C GLU A 205 32.38 -6.79 -3.01
N GLY A 206 31.72 -5.95 -3.81
CA GLY A 206 30.68 -6.33 -4.76
C GLY A 206 31.25 -7.08 -5.96
N ILE A 207 30.62 -8.19 -6.32
CA ILE A 207 30.94 -8.95 -7.52
C ILE A 207 29.66 -9.10 -8.32
N VAL A 208 29.59 -8.49 -9.49
CA VAL A 208 28.44 -8.57 -10.39
C VAL A 208 28.87 -9.26 -11.68
N GLU A 209 28.27 -10.41 -11.95
CA GLU A 209 28.50 -11.22 -13.13
C GLU A 209 27.18 -11.37 -13.89
N ALA A 210 27.11 -10.78 -15.08
CA ALA A 210 25.99 -11.01 -15.97
C ALA A 210 26.41 -10.90 -17.43
N PRO A 211 26.13 -11.90 -18.28
CA PRO A 211 26.45 -11.84 -19.71
C PRO A 211 25.90 -10.59 -20.40
N VAL A 212 24.72 -10.11 -19.97
CA VAL A 212 24.06 -8.92 -20.51
C VAL A 212 23.76 -7.92 -19.40
N LEU A 213 24.26 -6.70 -19.56
CA LEU A 213 24.07 -5.56 -18.66
C LEU A 213 23.47 -4.39 -19.44
N LEU A 214 22.27 -3.93 -19.08
CA LEU A 214 21.68 -2.70 -19.62
C LEU A 214 21.51 -1.68 -18.50
N THR A 215 22.15 -0.52 -18.64
CA THR A 215 22.06 0.60 -17.69
C THR A 215 22.54 1.91 -18.29
N HIS A 216 22.10 3.04 -17.74
CA HIS A 216 22.60 4.36 -18.12
C HIS A 216 23.94 4.69 -17.45
N GLU A 217 24.13 4.28 -16.21
CA GLU A 217 25.33 4.57 -15.43
C GLU A 217 25.88 3.31 -14.73
N ILE A 218 27.21 3.21 -14.67
CA ILE A 218 27.93 2.18 -13.92
C ILE A 218 28.98 2.86 -13.05
N ILE A 219 28.94 2.60 -11.75
CA ILE A 219 29.96 3.00 -10.79
C ILE A 219 30.54 1.72 -10.18
N VAL A 220 31.85 1.55 -10.27
CA VAL A 220 32.57 0.45 -9.61
C VAL A 220 33.58 1.06 -8.65
N GLU A 221 33.43 0.78 -7.37
CA GLU A 221 34.37 1.21 -6.33
C GLU A 221 35.64 0.36 -6.32
N PRO A 222 36.76 0.88 -5.78
CA PRO A 222 37.98 0.09 -5.63
C PRO A 222 37.74 -1.23 -4.89
N GLY A 223 38.10 -2.34 -5.53
CA GLY A 223 37.89 -3.71 -5.02
C GLY A 223 36.65 -4.40 -5.62
N GLY A 224 35.68 -3.63 -6.11
CA GLY A 224 34.51 -4.16 -6.79
C GLY A 224 34.85 -4.76 -8.16
N SER A 225 34.06 -5.74 -8.59
CA SER A 225 34.22 -6.41 -9.88
C SER A 225 32.89 -6.46 -10.63
N LEU A 226 32.92 -6.07 -11.89
CA LEU A 226 31.80 -6.16 -12.83
C LEU A 226 32.25 -6.90 -14.09
N SER A 227 31.54 -7.96 -14.46
CA SER A 227 31.82 -8.76 -15.65
C SER A 227 30.54 -8.96 -16.46
N GLY A 228 30.59 -8.59 -17.74
CA GLY A 228 29.45 -8.68 -18.63
C GLY A 228 29.64 -7.89 -19.93
N MET A 229 28.80 -8.18 -20.92
CA MET A 229 28.65 -7.31 -22.08
C MET A 229 27.66 -6.20 -21.72
N ILE A 230 28.11 -4.96 -21.86
CA ILE A 230 27.24 -3.80 -21.70
C ILE A 230 26.53 -3.59 -23.02
N ASP A 231 25.21 -3.71 -22.97
CA ASP A 231 24.33 -3.40 -24.07
C ASP A 231 23.66 -2.04 -23.79
N THR A 232 23.91 -1.08 -24.68
CA THR A 232 23.33 0.26 -24.61
C THR A 232 22.05 0.40 -25.44
N ASP A 233 21.60 -0.69 -26.08
CA ASP A 233 20.38 -0.68 -26.87
C ASP A 233 19.14 -0.42 -26.01
N THR A 234 18.08 0.04 -26.67
CA THR A 234 16.85 0.50 -26.02
C THR A 234 16.33 -0.53 -25.03
N LEU A 235 16.36 -0.11 -23.77
CA LEU A 235 15.75 -0.75 -22.63
C LEU A 235 14.39 -1.40 -23.00
N PRO A 236 14.18 -2.71 -22.76
CA PRO A 236 12.89 -3.35 -23.06
C PRO A 236 11.74 -2.64 -22.33
N PRO A 237 10.53 -2.59 -22.94
CA PRO A 237 9.37 -1.95 -22.34
C PRO A 237 9.07 -2.51 -20.92
N SER A 238 8.40 -1.71 -20.09
CA SER A 238 7.84 -2.16 -18.80
C SER A 238 6.99 -3.42 -19.01
N ASP A 239 7.10 -4.43 -18.14
CA ASP A 239 6.39 -5.73 -18.18
C ASP A 239 4.85 -5.62 -18.06
N GLY A 240 4.26 -4.49 -18.45
CA GLY A 240 2.81 -4.29 -18.52
C GLY A 240 2.14 -5.05 -19.67
N ASP A 241 2.91 -5.67 -20.57
CA ASP A 241 2.39 -6.28 -21.80
C ASP A 241 2.47 -7.82 -21.84
N GLU A 242 3.04 -8.49 -20.82
CA GLU A 242 3.23 -9.96 -20.80
C GLU A 242 2.14 -10.74 -20.01
N GLU A 243 0.94 -10.19 -19.82
CA GLU A 243 -0.20 -10.89 -19.18
C GLU A 243 -1.43 -10.99 -20.10
N THR A 244 -1.22 -11.22 -21.39
CA THR A 244 -2.26 -11.76 -22.30
C THR A 244 -1.67 -12.77 -23.29
N ALA A 245 -1.55 -14.02 -22.85
CA ALA A 245 -1.52 -15.20 -23.71
C ALA A 245 -2.09 -16.41 -22.96
#